data_AF-A0A3B9J0N7-F1
#
_entry.id   AF-A0A3B9J0N7-F1
#
_cell.length_a   1.000
_cell.length_b   1.000
_cell.length_c   1.000
_cell.angle_alpha   90.00
_cell.angle_beta   90.00
_cell.angle_gamma   90.00
#
_symmetry.space_group_name_H-M   'P 1'
#
loop_
_entity.id
_entity.type
_entity.pdbx_description
1 polymer ?
#
loop_
_entity_poly.entity_id
_entity_poly.type
_entity_poly.pdbx_seq_one_letter_code
_entity_poly.pdbx_strand_id
1 'polypeptide(L)'
;MTDLVTPEIEEPNNPIWPVALYVALIGAILGFGILIRTAGAEPIQQRINPDVDTVVLDRFSVEMGRFHLESNRIPVTLEQMSPILIDAILVAVDPNYLDTKKTPTWPLAVAALKGNYIAAKPSVTQLYVRLHHGVPNTRIAALREISSVVYLERTYPKEAILEEYLSAIPLGRSSYGVEAASLAWYGRKSGEVEIAQAAHLASLAAGTSDRNEILENMRASGSITSGELAAQRKISVSEFVKPFVDSSPQHQMASDVGLKTPLQQIYVALVERYGQDAVTQGRVETKSTIDLGLQTQIAEIVQEFEADTKVQDIAVVVLDDRNQLRAAYASQQSLFERNLSDIRTVDQLMGQPIEFDLVALSDEITVLRLGELHSILGRNGRSYATELILETRDQLGQTIDRFSHHILMELDDEQASRMNDQLNDFRFRGPQLVETNNEIVVKGYLGLDPQHQIAWFGGASARFTVSFWFTTQTGSLDGTEEPQSSSSLRRESERLARRIFNASHKQT
;
A
#
# COMPACT_ATOMS: atom_id res chain seq x y z
N MET A 1 -20.43 -66.15 81.95
CA MET A 1 -19.11 -65.49 82.00
C MET A 1 -18.84 -64.94 80.62
N THR A 2 -18.95 -63.61 80.50
CA THR A 2 -18.35 -62.70 79.50
C THR A 2 -17.91 -63.28 78.15
N ASP A 3 -18.69 -63.03 77.10
CA ASP A 3 -18.19 -63.03 75.72
C ASP A 3 -17.59 -61.66 75.37
N LEU A 4 -16.39 -61.73 74.80
CA LEU A 4 -15.54 -60.62 74.41
C LEU A 4 -16.07 -59.92 73.16
N VAL A 5 -16.31 -58.61 73.25
CA VAL A 5 -16.51 -57.73 72.09
C VAL A 5 -15.13 -57.28 71.59
N THR A 6 -14.74 -57.70 70.40
CA THR A 6 -13.61 -57.13 69.66
C THR A 6 -14.06 -55.85 68.95
N PRO A 7 -13.31 -54.72 69.03
CA PRO A 7 -13.67 -53.51 68.31
C PRO A 7 -13.31 -53.65 66.82
N GLU A 8 -14.27 -53.38 65.96
CA GLU A 8 -14.09 -53.26 64.51
C GLU A 8 -13.33 -51.95 64.21
N ILE A 9 -12.15 -52.08 63.60
CA ILE A 9 -11.33 -50.93 63.19
C ILE A 9 -11.87 -50.46 61.83
N GLU A 10 -12.59 -49.35 61.79
CA GLU A 10 -12.92 -48.67 60.53
C GLU A 10 -11.64 -48.10 59.91
N GLU A 11 -11.19 -48.67 58.79
CA GLU A 11 -10.15 -48.07 57.97
C GLU A 11 -10.71 -46.81 57.27
N PRO A 12 -10.04 -45.64 57.39
CA PRO A 12 -10.49 -44.43 56.72
C PRO A 12 -10.30 -44.56 55.20
N ASN A 13 -11.42 -44.69 54.48
CA ASN A 13 -11.48 -44.73 53.02
C ASN A 13 -11.21 -43.32 52.47
N ASN A 14 -9.94 -42.91 52.44
CA ASN A 14 -9.52 -41.65 51.81
C ASN A 14 -9.56 -41.80 50.29
N PRO A 15 -10.50 -41.13 49.58
CA PRO A 15 -10.60 -41.29 48.14
C PRO A 15 -9.34 -40.79 47.43
N ILE A 16 -8.84 -41.58 46.47
CA ILE A 16 -7.64 -41.28 45.67
C ILE A 16 -7.94 -40.31 44.51
N TRP A 17 -9.21 -40.15 44.12
CA TRP A 17 -9.65 -39.27 43.03
C TRP A 17 -9.23 -37.79 43.15
N PRO A 18 -9.20 -37.12 44.33
CA PRO A 18 -8.68 -35.75 44.45
C PRO A 18 -7.17 -35.67 44.14
N VAL A 19 -6.38 -36.68 44.51
CA VAL A 19 -4.95 -36.73 44.20
C VAL A 19 -4.74 -36.94 42.70
N ALA A 20 -5.53 -37.83 42.08
CA ALA A 20 -5.51 -38.04 40.64
C ALA A 20 -5.89 -36.77 39.84
N LEU A 21 -6.91 -36.03 40.31
CA LEU A 21 -7.28 -34.72 39.74
C LEU A 21 -6.16 -33.69 39.88
N TYR A 22 -5.50 -33.64 41.03
CA TYR A 22 -4.39 -32.71 41.27
C TYR A 22 -3.19 -33.02 40.36
N VAL A 23 -2.84 -34.30 40.19
CA VAL A 23 -1.76 -34.72 39.27
C VAL A 23 -2.14 -34.45 37.82
N ALA A 24 -3.39 -34.71 37.42
CA ALA A 24 -3.87 -34.39 36.08
C ALA A 24 -3.85 -32.89 35.79
N LEU A 25 -4.20 -32.05 36.79
CA LEU A 25 -4.12 -30.60 36.69
C LEU A 25 -2.66 -30.13 36.51
N ILE A 26 -1.73 -30.66 37.30
CA ILE A 26 -0.30 -30.34 37.16
C ILE A 26 0.22 -30.79 35.79
N GLY A 27 -0.13 -31.99 35.35
CA GLY A 27 0.24 -32.51 34.02
C GLY A 27 -0.30 -31.64 32.88
N ALA A 28 -1.53 -31.15 33.01
CA ALA A 28 -2.12 -30.23 32.04
C ALA A 28 -1.41 -28.87 32.03
N ILE A 29 -1.06 -28.31 33.19
CA ILE A 29 -0.31 -27.05 33.30
C ILE A 29 1.09 -27.19 32.69
N LEU A 30 1.80 -28.28 33.00
CA LEU A 30 3.13 -28.54 32.47
C LEU A 30 3.10 -28.80 30.96
N GLY A 31 2.18 -29.64 30.49
CA GLY A 31 1.99 -29.92 29.06
C GLY A 31 1.65 -28.66 28.28
N PHE A 32 0.82 -27.79 28.84
CA PHE A 32 0.50 -26.50 28.24
C PHE A 32 1.69 -25.52 28.23
N GLY A 33 2.45 -25.47 29.32
CA GLY A 33 3.68 -24.67 29.38
C GLY A 33 4.72 -25.11 28.34
N ILE A 34 4.86 -26.43 28.12
CA ILE A 34 5.69 -27.00 27.06
C ILE A 34 5.14 -26.60 25.69
N LEU A 35 3.82 -26.73 25.47
CA LEU A 35 3.17 -26.39 24.20
C LEU A 35 3.43 -24.93 23.80
N ILE A 36 3.23 -23.97 24.72
CA ILE A 36 3.54 -22.55 24.51
C ILE A 36 5.01 -22.34 24.15
N ARG A 37 5.92 -23.00 24.89
CA ARG A 37 7.36 -22.87 24.65
C ARG A 37 7.76 -23.44 23.28
N THR A 38 7.15 -24.55 22.85
CA THR A 38 7.41 -25.18 21.55
C THR A 38 6.76 -24.48 20.37
N ALA A 39 5.69 -23.70 20.58
CA ALA A 39 5.04 -22.94 19.53
C ALA A 39 5.95 -21.83 18.93
N GLY A 40 7.00 -21.45 19.66
CA GLY A 40 7.91 -20.35 19.33
C GLY A 40 7.27 -19.00 19.70
N ALA A 41 8.02 -18.15 20.40
CA ALA A 41 7.69 -16.73 20.47
C ALA A 41 8.47 -16.05 19.36
N GLU A 42 7.78 -15.29 18.50
CA GLU A 42 8.47 -14.41 17.56
C GLU A 42 8.89 -13.16 18.35
N PRO A 43 10.20 -12.84 18.43
CA PRO A 43 10.66 -11.73 19.24
C PRO A 43 10.17 -10.41 18.63
N ILE A 44 9.20 -9.79 19.28
CA ILE A 44 8.80 -8.41 18.98
C ILE A 44 9.90 -7.51 19.58
N GLN A 45 10.79 -7.00 18.73
CA GLN A 45 11.80 -6.03 19.15
C GLN A 45 11.07 -4.74 19.54
N GLN A 46 11.01 -4.44 20.85
CA GLN A 46 10.35 -3.23 21.38
C GLN A 46 11.00 -1.91 20.94
N ARG A 47 12.16 -1.94 20.30
CA ARG A 47 12.77 -0.76 19.70
C ARG A 47 12.59 -0.82 18.20
N ILE A 48 11.37 -0.52 17.76
CA ILE A 48 11.07 -0.29 16.36
C ILE A 48 11.64 1.09 16.03
N ASN A 49 12.51 1.13 15.02
CA ASN A 49 12.96 2.36 14.41
C ASN A 49 11.68 3.12 13.97
N PRO A 50 11.41 4.33 14.46
CA PRO A 50 10.12 5.01 14.27
C PRO A 50 9.74 5.21 12.80
N ASP A 51 10.72 5.11 11.90
CA ASP A 51 10.56 5.16 10.47
C ASP A 51 10.88 3.78 9.87
N VAL A 52 9.87 2.90 9.78
CA VAL A 52 9.93 1.86 8.75
C VAL A 52 9.19 2.43 7.56
N ASP A 53 9.97 2.79 6.55
CA ASP A 53 9.45 3.31 5.29
C ASP A 53 9.18 2.14 4.37
N THR A 54 8.10 2.20 3.58
CA THR A 54 8.02 1.29 2.42
C THR A 54 9.01 1.82 1.39
N VAL A 55 10.12 1.09 1.26
CA VAL A 55 11.18 1.44 0.32
C VAL A 55 10.81 0.91 -1.06
N VAL A 56 10.81 1.80 -2.05
CA VAL A 56 10.63 1.44 -3.45
C VAL A 56 11.98 1.47 -4.14
N LEU A 57 12.42 0.29 -4.58
CA LEU A 57 13.65 0.10 -5.32
C LEU A 57 13.37 0.06 -6.82
N ASP A 58 14.32 0.51 -7.62
CA ASP A 58 14.35 0.29 -9.05
C ASP A 58 14.69 -1.18 -9.38
N ARG A 59 14.69 -1.53 -10.66
CA ARG A 59 15.03 -2.87 -11.14
C ARG A 59 16.47 -3.31 -10.80
N PHE A 60 17.37 -2.38 -10.53
CA PHE A 60 18.77 -2.62 -10.16
C PHE A 60 19.01 -2.52 -8.65
N SER A 61 17.94 -2.42 -7.85
CA SER A 61 17.99 -2.31 -6.39
C SER A 61 18.57 -0.98 -5.88
N VAL A 62 18.44 0.08 -6.67
CA VAL A 62 18.68 1.47 -6.27
C VAL A 62 17.39 2.06 -5.72
N GLU A 63 17.47 2.78 -4.61
CA GLU A 63 16.31 3.40 -3.99
C GLU A 63 15.75 4.55 -4.87
N MET A 64 14.46 4.47 -5.21
CA MET A 64 13.75 5.50 -6.00
C MET A 64 12.92 6.43 -5.12
N GLY A 65 12.35 5.89 -4.04
CA GLY A 65 11.47 6.66 -3.18
C GLY A 65 11.00 5.86 -1.98
N ARG A 66 10.38 6.58 -1.06
CA ARG A 66 9.82 6.04 0.17
C ARG A 66 8.38 6.44 0.29
N PHE A 67 7.51 5.46 0.56
CA PHE A 67 6.17 5.77 1.03
C PHE A 67 6.23 5.92 2.55
N HIS A 68 6.15 7.17 2.98
CA HIS A 68 6.07 7.57 4.37
C HIS A 68 5.04 8.69 4.48
N LEU A 69 4.26 8.70 5.55
CA LEU A 69 3.43 9.83 5.92
C LEU A 69 4.24 10.71 6.84
N GLU A 70 4.42 12.00 6.54
CA GLU A 70 5.27 12.96 7.29
C GLU A 70 5.01 13.05 8.81
N SER A 71 4.07 12.28 9.37
CA SER A 71 3.79 12.19 10.81
C SER A 71 3.28 10.81 11.19
N ASN A 72 3.82 9.73 10.62
CA ASN A 72 3.20 8.42 10.77
C ASN A 72 3.27 7.87 12.20
N ARG A 73 4.38 8.08 12.91
CA ARG A 73 4.56 7.55 14.26
C ARG A 73 5.46 8.46 15.08
N ILE A 74 4.92 9.05 16.14
CA ILE A 74 5.69 9.88 17.07
C ILE A 74 5.74 9.13 18.41
N PRO A 75 6.90 8.53 18.78
CA PRO A 75 7.04 7.88 20.06
C PRO A 75 6.78 8.85 21.20
N VAL A 76 5.95 8.42 22.16
CA VAL A 76 5.52 9.27 23.28
C VAL A 76 5.42 8.41 24.55
N THR A 77 5.91 8.93 25.67
CA THR A 77 5.82 8.23 26.96
C THR A 77 4.49 8.52 27.64
N LEU A 78 4.07 7.69 28.60
CA LEU A 78 2.79 7.92 29.32
C LEU A 78 2.79 9.27 30.05
N GLU A 79 3.95 9.76 30.51
CA GLU A 79 4.01 11.06 31.21
C GLU A 79 3.80 12.26 30.29
N GLN A 80 3.99 12.09 28.98
CA GLN A 80 3.78 13.13 27.97
C GLN A 80 2.33 13.18 27.47
N MET A 81 1.52 12.16 27.77
CA MET A 81 0.13 12.07 27.37
C MET A 81 -0.80 12.67 28.42
N SER A 82 -1.98 13.12 27.97
CA SER A 82 -3.03 13.57 28.87
C SER A 82 -3.55 12.37 29.69
N PRO A 83 -3.64 12.43 31.03
CA PRO A 83 -4.16 11.32 31.84
C PRO A 83 -5.56 10.88 31.41
N ILE A 84 -6.40 11.83 30.96
CA ILE A 84 -7.75 11.53 30.49
C ILE A 84 -7.77 10.74 29.18
N LEU A 85 -6.74 10.90 28.34
CA LEU A 85 -6.58 10.15 27.09
C LEU A 85 -6.23 8.70 27.38
N ILE A 86 -5.30 8.47 28.32
CA ILE A 86 -4.93 7.12 28.76
C ILE A 86 -6.16 6.41 29.32
N ASP A 87 -6.89 7.06 30.23
CA ASP A 87 -8.12 6.56 30.82
C ASP A 87 -9.18 6.23 29.77
N ALA A 88 -9.43 7.14 28.82
CA ALA A 88 -10.41 6.93 27.76
C ALA A 88 -10.10 5.67 26.94
N ILE A 89 -8.84 5.47 26.54
CA ILE A 89 -8.42 4.32 25.74
C ILE A 89 -8.49 3.03 26.56
N LEU A 90 -8.03 3.04 27.81
CA LEU A 90 -8.10 1.86 28.68
C LEU A 90 -9.55 1.44 28.91
N VAL A 91 -10.44 2.38 29.21
CA VAL A 91 -11.86 2.11 29.40
C VAL A 91 -12.53 1.54 28.14
N ALA A 92 -12.13 2.02 26.96
CA ALA A 92 -12.63 1.50 25.69
C ALA A 92 -12.13 0.08 25.41
N VAL A 93 -10.82 -0.13 25.59
CA VAL A 93 -10.12 -1.32 25.11
C VAL A 93 -9.98 -2.40 26.18
N ASP A 94 -9.35 -2.09 27.33
CA ASP A 94 -9.13 -3.03 28.43
C ASP A 94 -9.09 -2.29 29.80
N PRO A 95 -10.26 -2.14 30.47
CA PRO A 95 -10.37 -1.31 31.68
C PRO A 95 -9.56 -1.81 32.87
N ASN A 96 -9.19 -3.09 32.90
CA ASN A 96 -8.46 -3.71 34.00
C ASN A 96 -6.99 -3.98 33.65
N TYR A 97 -6.48 -3.42 32.55
CA TYR A 97 -5.14 -3.73 32.05
C TYR A 97 -4.06 -3.47 33.09
N LEU A 98 -4.08 -2.30 33.74
CA LEU A 98 -3.10 -1.90 34.76
C LEU A 98 -3.36 -2.54 36.15
N ASP A 99 -4.47 -3.25 36.34
CA ASP A 99 -4.74 -3.95 37.60
C ASP A 99 -3.91 -5.24 37.67
N THR A 100 -2.80 -5.19 38.41
CA THR A 100 -1.88 -6.32 38.63
C THR A 100 -2.54 -7.55 39.26
N LYS A 101 -3.72 -7.41 39.89
CA LYS A 101 -4.40 -8.52 40.58
C LYS A 101 -5.38 -9.31 39.69
N LYS A 102 -5.73 -8.80 38.51
CA LYS A 102 -6.92 -9.28 37.75
C LYS A 102 -6.66 -9.94 36.40
N THR A 103 -5.42 -10.05 35.95
CA THR A 103 -5.13 -10.58 34.60
C THR A 103 -4.29 -11.85 34.66
N PRO A 104 -4.88 -13.02 34.97
CA PRO A 104 -4.26 -14.26 34.56
C PRO A 104 -4.43 -14.39 33.04
N THR A 105 -3.35 -14.59 32.30
CA THR A 105 -3.36 -14.94 30.85
C THR A 105 -3.96 -16.32 30.56
N TRP A 106 -4.32 -17.07 31.61
CA TRP A 106 -4.85 -18.44 31.56
C TRP A 106 -6.23 -18.62 30.87
N PRO A 107 -7.23 -17.72 31.03
CA PRO A 107 -8.52 -17.86 30.35
C PRO A 107 -8.42 -17.77 28.83
N LEU A 108 -7.48 -16.95 28.31
CA LEU A 108 -7.21 -16.80 26.88
C LEU A 108 -6.60 -18.07 26.28
N ALA A 109 -5.66 -18.67 27.01
CA ALA A 109 -5.08 -19.98 26.71
C ALA A 109 -6.15 -21.09 26.58
N VAL A 110 -7.09 -21.13 27.52
CA VAL A 110 -8.21 -22.10 27.48
C VAL A 110 -9.17 -21.81 26.32
N ALA A 111 -9.43 -20.54 26.01
CA ALA A 111 -10.28 -20.14 24.88
C ALA A 111 -9.68 -20.56 23.52
N ALA A 112 -8.36 -20.43 23.36
CA ALA A 112 -7.65 -20.90 22.17
C ALA A 112 -7.78 -22.42 21.96
N LEU A 113 -7.61 -23.21 23.02
CA LEU A 113 -7.74 -24.67 22.96
C LEU A 113 -9.18 -25.11 22.63
N LYS A 114 -10.18 -24.38 23.11
CA LYS A 114 -11.61 -24.66 22.84
C LYS A 114 -12.09 -24.17 21.48
N GLY A 115 -11.26 -23.44 20.73
CA GLY A 115 -11.63 -22.89 19.42
C GLY A 115 -12.51 -21.63 19.49
N ASN A 116 -12.73 -21.06 20.67
CA ASN A 116 -13.56 -19.86 20.89
C ASN A 116 -12.71 -18.59 21.09
N TYR A 117 -11.50 -18.58 20.56
CA TYR A 117 -10.51 -17.52 20.78
C TYR A 117 -10.99 -16.13 20.35
N ILE A 118 -11.74 -16.07 19.24
CA ILE A 118 -12.23 -14.83 18.64
C ILE A 118 -13.30 -14.15 19.51
N ALA A 119 -14.02 -14.90 20.35
CA ALA A 119 -15.10 -14.37 21.18
C ALA A 119 -14.62 -13.66 22.47
N ALA A 120 -13.34 -13.79 22.83
CA ALA A 120 -12.78 -13.14 24.02
C ALA A 120 -12.32 -11.71 23.68
N LYS A 121 -12.66 -10.73 24.54
CA LYS A 121 -12.15 -9.36 24.41
C LYS A 121 -10.62 -9.38 24.57
N PRO A 122 -9.85 -8.87 23.59
CA PRO A 122 -8.39 -8.93 23.64
C PRO A 122 -7.82 -7.92 24.66
N SER A 123 -6.73 -8.29 25.32
CA SER A 123 -5.98 -7.36 26.20
C SER A 123 -5.14 -6.37 25.37
N VAL A 124 -4.66 -5.29 26.00
CA VAL A 124 -3.74 -4.34 25.34
C VAL A 124 -2.48 -5.05 24.82
N THR A 125 -1.91 -5.98 25.59
CA THR A 125 -0.75 -6.76 25.13
C THR A 125 -1.08 -7.60 23.89
N GLN A 126 -2.26 -8.21 23.83
CA GLN A 126 -2.72 -8.95 22.65
C GLN A 126 -2.89 -8.04 21.44
N LEU A 127 -3.52 -6.88 21.65
CA LEU A 127 -3.70 -5.90 20.58
C LEU A 127 -2.35 -5.41 20.06
N TYR A 128 -1.38 -5.17 20.93
CA TYR A 128 -0.01 -4.84 20.53
C TYR A 128 0.61 -5.96 19.67
N VAL A 129 0.51 -7.23 20.08
CA VAL A 129 1.00 -8.36 19.26
C VAL A 129 0.29 -8.44 17.90
N ARG A 130 -1.03 -8.18 17.87
CA ARG A 130 -1.83 -8.18 16.63
C ARG A 130 -1.50 -7.02 15.71
N LEU A 131 -1.04 -5.87 16.24
CA LEU A 131 -0.51 -4.81 15.39
C LEU A 131 0.64 -5.36 14.54
N HIS A 132 1.53 -6.18 15.11
CA HIS A 132 2.67 -6.72 14.36
C HIS A 132 2.34 -7.92 13.49
N HIS A 133 1.57 -8.88 14.01
CA HIS A 133 1.38 -10.18 13.35
C HIS A 133 -0.02 -10.37 12.72
N GLY A 134 -0.88 -9.35 12.82
CA GLY A 134 -2.27 -9.44 12.41
C GLY A 134 -3.13 -10.25 13.38
N VAL A 135 -4.43 -10.37 13.06
CA VAL A 135 -5.37 -11.20 13.83
C VAL A 135 -5.16 -12.66 13.44
N PRO A 136 -4.96 -13.59 14.40
CA PRO A 136 -4.70 -14.98 14.05
C PRO A 136 -5.94 -15.64 13.42
N ASN A 137 -5.74 -16.30 12.29
CA ASN A 137 -6.76 -17.03 11.54
C ASN A 137 -6.69 -18.56 11.71
N THR A 138 -5.67 -19.07 12.40
CA THR A 138 -5.48 -20.51 12.68
C THR A 138 -5.21 -20.77 14.16
N ARG A 139 -5.46 -22.00 14.63
CA ARG A 139 -5.15 -22.41 16.01
C ARG A 139 -3.67 -22.28 16.35
N ILE A 140 -2.80 -22.55 15.38
CA ILE A 140 -1.35 -22.42 15.53
C ILE A 140 -0.97 -20.95 15.68
N ALA A 141 -1.52 -20.06 14.82
CA ALA A 141 -1.31 -18.63 14.94
C ALA A 141 -1.82 -18.06 16.28
N ALA A 142 -2.96 -18.55 16.79
CA ALA A 142 -3.48 -18.15 18.11
C ALA A 142 -2.54 -18.58 19.25
N LEU A 143 -1.95 -19.79 19.18
CA LEU A 143 -0.93 -20.23 20.15
C LEU A 143 0.35 -19.39 20.08
N ARG A 144 0.75 -18.94 18.89
CA ARG A 144 1.89 -18.01 18.70
C ARG A 144 1.60 -16.60 19.24
N GLU A 145 0.37 -16.11 19.10
CA GLU A 145 -0.03 -14.85 19.73
C GLU A 145 0.10 -14.97 21.26
N ILE A 146 -0.44 -16.05 21.84
CA ILE A 146 -0.36 -16.29 23.28
C ILE A 146 1.09 -16.41 23.76
N SER A 147 1.95 -17.13 23.03
CA SER A 147 3.37 -17.24 23.39
C SER A 147 4.07 -15.88 23.40
N SER A 148 3.77 -15.03 22.41
CA SER A 148 4.32 -13.68 22.29
C SER A 148 3.83 -12.76 23.42
N VAL A 149 2.54 -12.82 23.76
CA VAL A 149 1.96 -12.08 24.90
C VAL A 149 2.63 -12.49 26.22
N VAL A 150 2.73 -13.79 26.49
CA VAL A 150 3.36 -14.32 27.71
C VAL A 150 4.83 -13.92 27.79
N TYR A 151 5.54 -13.91 26.66
CA TYR A 151 6.91 -13.45 26.60
C TYR A 151 7.02 -11.95 26.93
N LEU A 152 6.18 -11.11 26.33
CA LEU A 152 6.19 -9.66 26.58
C LEU A 152 5.88 -9.32 28.04
N GLU A 153 4.80 -9.86 28.60
CA GLU A 153 4.39 -9.56 29.98
C GLU A 153 5.37 -10.08 31.05
N ARG A 154 6.23 -11.05 30.70
CA ARG A 154 7.31 -11.52 31.58
C ARG A 154 8.59 -10.70 31.45
N THR A 155 8.79 -10.06 30.30
CA THR A 155 10.04 -9.35 29.99
C THR A 155 9.93 -7.86 30.35
N TYR A 156 8.74 -7.29 30.18
CA TYR A 156 8.51 -5.85 30.27
C TYR A 156 7.36 -5.49 31.22
N PRO A 157 7.44 -4.34 31.90
CA PRO A 157 6.32 -3.84 32.70
C PRO A 157 5.13 -3.47 31.79
N LYS A 158 3.92 -3.56 32.32
CA LYS A 158 2.68 -3.30 31.56
C LYS A 158 2.62 -1.87 31.04
N GLU A 159 3.16 -0.93 31.80
CA GLU A 159 3.23 0.49 31.46
C GLU A 159 4.07 0.69 30.18
N ALA A 160 5.22 0.02 30.07
CA ALA A 160 6.06 0.10 28.87
C ALA A 160 5.37 -0.55 27.65
N ILE A 161 4.62 -1.64 27.85
CA ILE A 161 3.83 -2.25 26.76
C ILE A 161 2.70 -1.31 26.33
N LEU A 162 2.07 -0.62 27.27
CA LEU A 162 1.04 0.38 26.99
C LEU A 162 1.59 1.58 26.22
N GLU A 163 2.78 2.08 26.58
CA GLU A 163 3.48 3.15 25.85
C GLU A 163 3.69 2.78 24.39
N GLU A 164 4.22 1.58 24.15
CA GLU A 164 4.47 1.09 22.79
C GLU A 164 3.17 0.91 22.01
N TYR A 165 2.13 0.36 22.65
CA TYR A 165 0.82 0.23 22.03
C TYR A 165 0.21 1.59 21.65
N LEU A 166 0.20 2.55 22.58
CA LEU A 166 -0.32 3.89 22.34
C LEU A 166 0.53 4.69 21.35
N SER A 167 1.80 4.33 21.18
CA SER A 167 2.68 4.89 20.16
C SER A 167 2.54 4.20 18.80
N ALA A 168 1.86 3.05 18.70
CA ALA A 168 1.79 2.24 17.46
C ALA A 168 0.38 2.11 16.88
N ILE A 169 -0.66 2.33 17.68
CA ILE A 169 -2.05 2.05 17.28
C ILE A 169 -2.51 2.95 16.12
N PRO A 170 -3.10 2.39 15.03
CA PRO A 170 -3.71 3.19 13.98
C PRO A 170 -4.94 3.94 14.50
N LEU A 171 -5.00 5.25 14.27
CA LEU A 171 -6.10 6.12 14.72
C LEU A 171 -6.68 6.96 13.58
N GLY A 172 -6.65 6.43 12.36
CA GLY A 172 -7.18 7.10 11.17
C GLY A 172 -6.35 8.32 10.74
N ARG A 173 -6.76 8.99 9.66
CA ARG A 173 -6.00 10.09 9.02
C ARG A 173 -4.53 9.75 8.79
N SER A 174 -4.26 8.47 8.53
CA SER A 174 -2.91 8.01 8.25
C SER A 174 -1.94 8.36 9.39
N SER A 175 -2.41 8.21 10.64
CA SER A 175 -1.64 8.47 11.86
C SER A 175 -1.59 7.22 12.73
N TYR A 176 -0.38 6.89 13.20
CA TYR A 176 -0.11 5.78 14.12
C TYR A 176 0.42 6.32 15.43
N GLY A 177 -0.24 5.89 16.49
CA GLY A 177 -0.03 6.39 17.83
C GLY A 177 -0.80 7.67 18.12
N VAL A 178 -1.01 7.89 19.42
CA VAL A 178 -1.86 8.95 19.94
C VAL A 178 -1.31 10.35 19.70
N GLU A 179 0.02 10.53 19.68
CA GLU A 179 0.65 11.83 19.44
C GLU A 179 0.47 12.28 17.99
N ALA A 180 0.79 11.41 17.03
CA ALA A 180 0.55 11.63 15.61
C ALA A 180 -0.94 11.90 15.32
N ALA A 181 -1.82 11.09 15.92
CA ALA A 181 -3.26 11.24 15.75
C ALA A 181 -3.78 12.55 16.33
N SER A 182 -3.31 12.96 17.50
CA SER A 182 -3.70 14.23 18.09
C SER A 182 -3.30 15.42 17.23
N LEU A 183 -2.12 15.38 16.60
CA LEU A 183 -1.69 16.40 15.65
C LEU A 183 -2.52 16.39 14.35
N ALA A 184 -2.81 15.20 13.81
CA ALA A 184 -3.57 15.04 12.57
C ALA A 184 -5.07 15.40 12.72
N TRP A 185 -5.68 15.05 13.85
CA TRP A 185 -7.09 15.32 14.11
C TRP A 185 -7.31 16.72 14.67
N TYR A 186 -6.46 17.20 15.57
CA TYR A 186 -6.71 18.41 16.37
C TYR A 186 -5.63 19.49 16.21
N GLY A 187 -4.44 19.12 15.73
CA GLY A 187 -3.29 20.02 15.67
C GLY A 187 -2.70 20.35 17.02
N ARG A 188 -2.87 19.47 18.00
CA ARG A 188 -2.36 19.62 19.37
C ARG A 188 -1.60 18.37 19.78
N LYS A 189 -0.72 18.49 20.76
CA LYS A 189 0.01 17.33 21.32
C LYS A 189 -0.94 16.44 22.12
N SER A 190 -0.61 15.15 22.25
CA SER A 190 -1.42 14.18 23.03
C SER A 190 -1.57 14.58 24.50
N GLY A 191 -0.59 15.32 25.05
CA GLY A 191 -0.64 15.92 26.38
C GLY A 191 -1.71 17.01 26.57
N GLU A 192 -2.18 17.62 25.47
CA GLU A 192 -3.13 18.74 25.49
C GLU A 192 -4.56 18.31 25.10
N VAL A 193 -4.79 17.00 24.96
CA VAL A 193 -6.07 16.43 24.54
C VAL A 193 -7.12 16.57 25.65
N GLU A 194 -8.28 17.10 25.28
CA GLU A 194 -9.44 17.29 26.16
C GLU A 194 -10.40 16.08 26.15
N ILE A 195 -11.37 16.02 27.07
CA ILE A 195 -12.27 14.86 27.26
C ILE A 195 -12.97 14.42 25.97
N ALA A 196 -13.57 15.34 25.19
CA ALA A 196 -14.26 14.98 23.95
C ALA A 196 -13.31 14.41 22.89
N GLN A 197 -12.10 14.96 22.80
CA GLN A 197 -11.05 14.51 21.88
C GLN A 197 -10.50 13.15 22.31
N ALA A 198 -10.26 12.95 23.60
CA ALA A 198 -9.85 11.68 24.19
C ALA A 198 -10.88 10.57 23.93
N ALA A 199 -12.17 10.86 24.15
CA ALA A 199 -13.24 9.91 23.87
C ALA A 199 -13.36 9.57 22.37
N HIS A 200 -13.07 10.54 21.48
CA HIS A 200 -13.03 10.31 20.04
C HIS A 200 -11.83 9.43 19.62
N LEU A 201 -10.61 9.71 20.10
CA LEU A 201 -9.47 8.83 19.82
C LEU A 201 -9.68 7.43 20.39
N ALA A 202 -10.29 7.31 21.57
CA ALA A 202 -10.63 6.03 22.18
C ALA A 202 -11.72 5.26 21.42
N SER A 203 -12.69 5.94 20.80
CA SER A 203 -13.68 5.25 19.95
C SER A 203 -13.01 4.67 18.70
N LEU A 204 -12.07 5.40 18.09
CA LEU A 204 -11.25 4.90 16.98
C LEU A 204 -10.41 3.69 17.40
N ALA A 205 -9.75 3.76 18.57
CA ALA A 205 -8.96 2.65 19.13
C ALA A 205 -9.79 1.38 19.36
N ALA A 206 -11.04 1.53 19.80
CA ALA A 206 -11.96 0.41 20.01
C ALA A 206 -12.67 -0.06 18.73
N GLY A 207 -12.47 0.62 17.59
CA GLY A 207 -13.16 0.31 16.34
C GLY A 207 -14.66 0.60 16.37
N THR A 208 -15.12 1.51 17.23
CA THR A 208 -16.52 1.94 17.32
C THR A 208 -16.67 3.38 16.81
N SER A 209 -17.82 3.69 16.23
CA SER A 209 -18.20 5.06 15.86
C SER A 209 -18.91 5.80 17.00
N ASP A 210 -19.23 5.12 18.11
CA ASP A 210 -19.98 5.71 19.21
C ASP A 210 -19.08 6.32 20.30
N ARG A 211 -18.72 7.60 20.11
CA ARG A 211 -18.02 8.40 21.14
C ARG A 211 -18.81 8.51 22.45
N ASN A 212 -20.14 8.49 22.40
CA ASN A 212 -20.97 8.68 23.60
C ASN A 212 -20.96 7.44 24.49
N GLU A 213 -20.81 6.26 23.91
CA GLU A 213 -20.54 5.02 24.64
C GLU A 213 -19.24 5.15 25.45
N ILE A 214 -18.17 5.64 24.83
CA ILE A 214 -16.88 5.85 25.52
C ILE A 214 -17.03 6.82 26.69
N LEU A 215 -17.71 7.95 26.49
CA LEU A 215 -17.95 8.93 27.56
C LEU A 215 -18.74 8.33 28.74
N GLU A 216 -19.74 7.49 28.49
CA GLU A 216 -20.46 6.80 29.58
C GLU A 216 -19.57 5.82 30.35
N ASN A 217 -18.73 5.10 29.63
CA ASN A 217 -17.78 4.18 30.25
C ASN A 217 -16.73 4.95 31.08
N MET A 218 -16.29 6.14 30.62
CA MET A 218 -15.40 7.03 31.38
C MET A 218 -16.09 7.56 32.65
N ARG A 219 -17.39 7.84 32.60
CA ARG A 219 -18.16 8.22 33.80
C ARG A 219 -18.31 7.03 34.75
N ALA A 220 -18.57 5.84 34.22
CA ALA A 220 -18.75 4.63 35.04
C ALA A 220 -17.46 4.20 35.76
N SER A 221 -16.30 4.41 35.14
CA SER A 221 -14.98 4.18 35.74
C SER A 221 -14.54 5.27 36.73
N GLY A 222 -15.17 6.45 36.68
CA GLY A 222 -14.87 7.58 37.56
C GLY A 222 -13.83 8.55 36.99
N SER A 223 -13.40 8.38 35.73
CA SER A 223 -12.47 9.29 35.05
C SER A 223 -13.10 10.65 34.71
N ILE A 224 -14.43 10.72 34.60
CA ILE A 224 -15.19 11.98 34.45
C ILE A 224 -16.43 12.01 35.35
N THR A 225 -16.87 13.22 35.67
CA THR A 225 -18.10 13.49 36.43
C THR A 225 -19.35 13.46 35.54
N SER A 226 -20.53 13.30 36.16
CA SER A 226 -21.81 13.39 35.44
C SER A 226 -22.04 14.76 34.79
N GLY A 227 -21.49 15.83 35.38
CA GLY A 227 -21.55 17.18 34.81
C GLY A 227 -20.72 17.32 33.55
N GLU A 228 -19.49 16.78 33.57
CA GLU A 228 -18.61 16.73 32.39
C GLU A 228 -19.22 15.88 31.28
N LEU A 229 -19.75 14.68 31.58
CA LEU A 229 -20.45 13.85 30.59
C LEU A 229 -21.56 14.65 29.88
N ALA A 230 -22.41 15.35 30.64
CA ALA A 230 -23.52 16.12 30.08
C ALA A 230 -23.06 17.29 29.21
N ALA A 231 -21.91 17.91 29.53
CA ALA A 231 -21.31 18.96 28.72
C ALA A 231 -20.69 18.40 27.43
N GLN A 232 -19.89 17.35 27.53
CA GLN A 232 -19.10 16.80 26.43
C GLN A 232 -19.94 16.09 25.36
N ARG A 233 -21.12 15.58 25.75
CA ARG A 233 -22.11 15.01 24.80
C ARG A 233 -22.70 16.03 23.83
N LYS A 234 -22.71 17.32 24.21
CA LYS A 234 -23.28 18.39 23.38
C LYS A 234 -22.33 18.86 22.28
N ILE A 235 -21.03 18.62 22.46
CA ILE A 235 -19.99 19.02 21.51
C ILE A 235 -19.99 18.02 20.35
N SER A 236 -20.23 18.49 19.12
CA SER A 236 -20.10 17.67 17.91
C SER A 236 -18.64 17.37 17.60
N VAL A 237 -18.37 16.20 17.00
CA VAL A 237 -17.01 15.84 16.54
C VAL A 237 -16.45 16.86 15.55
N SER A 238 -17.30 17.43 14.70
CA SER A 238 -16.92 18.44 13.72
C SER A 238 -16.43 19.76 14.33
N GLU A 239 -16.73 20.05 15.61
CA GLU A 239 -16.36 21.31 16.25
C GLU A 239 -14.89 21.36 16.68
N PHE A 240 -14.27 20.20 16.92
CA PHE A 240 -12.89 20.12 17.40
C PHE A 240 -11.94 19.41 16.45
N VAL A 241 -12.44 18.86 15.33
CA VAL A 241 -11.65 18.17 14.30
C VAL A 241 -11.21 19.14 13.20
N LYS A 242 -9.92 19.13 12.85
CA LYS A 242 -9.37 19.87 11.71
C LYS A 242 -9.91 19.34 10.37
N PRO A 243 -10.05 20.17 9.33
CA PRO A 243 -10.30 19.69 7.97
C PRO A 243 -9.24 18.67 7.55
N PHE A 244 -9.68 17.55 6.94
CA PHE A 244 -8.76 16.57 6.37
C PHE A 244 -8.24 17.11 5.02
N VAL A 245 -6.93 17.26 4.91
CA VAL A 245 -6.26 17.55 3.63
C VAL A 245 -5.56 16.26 3.23
N ASP A 246 -5.99 15.67 2.12
CA ASP A 246 -5.39 14.45 1.60
C ASP A 246 -3.97 14.77 1.11
N SER A 247 -2.99 14.47 1.97
CA SER A 247 -1.57 14.56 1.63
C SER A 247 -1.17 13.17 1.18
N SER A 248 -1.15 12.95 -0.14
CA SER A 248 -0.68 11.69 -0.70
C SER A 248 0.74 11.41 -0.18
N PRO A 249 0.99 10.26 0.46
CA PRO A 249 2.25 9.98 1.14
C PRO A 249 3.35 9.63 0.15
N GLN A 250 4.02 10.65 -0.39
CA GLN A 250 5.14 10.47 -1.30
C GLN A 250 6.25 11.44 -0.93
N HIS A 251 7.30 10.93 -0.27
CA HIS A 251 8.56 11.66 -0.19
C HIS A 251 9.48 11.13 -1.29
N GLN A 252 9.69 11.96 -2.33
CA GLN A 252 10.60 11.63 -3.42
C GLN A 252 12.02 11.95 -2.97
N MET A 253 12.89 10.93 -2.93
CA MET A 253 14.31 11.17 -2.60
C MET A 253 15.09 11.73 -3.80
N ALA A 254 14.62 11.48 -5.03
CA ALA A 254 15.21 12.05 -6.23
C ALA A 254 14.49 13.34 -6.64
N SER A 255 15.25 14.43 -6.72
CA SER A 255 14.81 15.70 -7.29
C SER A 255 14.43 15.53 -8.77
N ASP A 256 13.23 15.99 -9.13
CA ASP A 256 12.83 16.43 -10.49
C ASP A 256 12.98 15.45 -11.68
N VAL A 257 13.22 14.15 -11.45
CA VAL A 257 13.33 13.13 -12.52
C VAL A 257 11.99 12.50 -12.94
N GLY A 258 10.87 13.20 -12.68
CA GLY A 258 9.53 12.74 -13.07
C GLY A 258 9.03 11.46 -12.38
N LEU A 259 9.61 11.08 -11.23
CA LEU A 259 9.22 9.86 -10.49
C LEU A 259 7.85 9.91 -9.83
N LYS A 260 7.24 11.10 -9.73
CA LYS A 260 5.93 11.29 -9.12
C LYS A 260 4.90 10.27 -9.64
N THR A 261 4.79 10.17 -10.96
CA THR A 261 3.74 9.35 -11.56
C THR A 261 4.00 7.86 -11.46
N PRO A 262 5.21 7.35 -11.76
CA PRO A 262 5.57 5.95 -11.47
C PRO A 262 5.36 5.57 -10.00
N LEU A 263 5.78 6.41 -9.05
CA LEU A 263 5.62 6.14 -7.62
C LEU A 263 4.14 6.14 -7.20
N GLN A 264 3.31 7.02 -7.77
CA GLN A 264 1.87 7.01 -7.51
C GLN A 264 1.20 5.71 -7.97
N GLN A 265 1.56 5.20 -9.15
CA GLN A 265 1.01 3.93 -9.64
C GLN A 265 1.49 2.73 -8.82
N ILE A 266 2.77 2.72 -8.44
CA ILE A 266 3.30 1.70 -7.55
C ILE A 266 2.57 1.75 -6.20
N TYR A 267 2.33 2.95 -5.65
CA TYR A 267 1.56 3.11 -4.41
C TYR A 267 0.15 2.52 -4.55
N VAL A 268 -0.60 2.90 -5.59
CA VAL A 268 -1.96 2.37 -5.84
C VAL A 268 -1.94 0.84 -5.96
N ALA A 269 -1.03 0.28 -6.76
CA ALA A 269 -0.90 -1.17 -6.94
C ALA A 269 -0.56 -1.91 -5.62
N LEU A 270 0.27 -1.31 -4.77
CA LEU A 270 0.60 -1.87 -3.46
C LEU A 270 -0.58 -1.77 -2.48
N VAL A 271 -1.30 -0.65 -2.48
CA VAL A 271 -2.47 -0.43 -1.61
C VAL A 271 -3.61 -1.39 -1.97
N GLU A 272 -3.89 -1.58 -3.27
CA GLU A 272 -4.90 -2.53 -3.73
C GLU A 272 -4.59 -3.97 -3.30
N ARG A 273 -3.30 -4.34 -3.26
CA ARG A 273 -2.87 -5.71 -2.98
C ARG A 273 -2.68 -6.01 -1.49
N TYR A 274 -2.01 -5.11 -0.76
CA TYR A 274 -1.58 -5.33 0.62
C TYR A 274 -2.38 -4.50 1.64
N GLY A 275 -3.23 -3.59 1.15
CA GLY A 275 -3.95 -2.63 1.97
C GLY A 275 -3.09 -1.40 2.29
N GLN A 276 -3.77 -0.27 2.51
CA GLN A 276 -3.10 1.01 2.81
C GLN A 276 -2.16 0.90 4.00
N ASP A 277 -2.61 0.24 5.07
CA ASP A 277 -1.85 0.07 6.32
C ASP A 277 -0.52 -0.66 6.14
N ALA A 278 -0.44 -1.65 5.24
CA ALA A 278 0.81 -2.37 5.03
C ALA A 278 1.87 -1.48 4.34
N VAL A 279 1.42 -0.64 3.41
CA VAL A 279 2.27 0.27 2.62
C VAL A 279 2.70 1.47 3.45
N THR A 280 1.79 2.08 4.20
CA THR A 280 2.09 3.28 4.99
C THR A 280 2.94 2.98 6.22
N GLN A 281 2.87 1.76 6.78
CA GLN A 281 3.64 1.35 7.96
C GLN A 281 5.02 0.75 7.63
N GLY A 282 5.45 0.81 6.35
CA GLY A 282 6.72 0.22 5.92
C GLY A 282 6.82 -1.27 6.16
N ARG A 283 5.71 -2.01 6.06
CA ARG A 283 5.74 -3.47 6.25
C ARG A 283 6.30 -4.20 5.03
N VAL A 284 6.49 -3.48 3.94
CA VAL A 284 6.90 -4.04 2.65
C VAL A 284 8.07 -3.26 2.07
N GLU A 285 8.99 -3.98 1.44
CA GLU A 285 9.98 -3.43 0.52
C GLU A 285 9.60 -3.91 -0.89
N THR A 286 9.58 -3.00 -1.86
CA THR A 286 9.13 -3.33 -3.21
C THR A 286 10.21 -3.03 -4.23
N LYS A 287 10.55 -4.04 -5.03
CA LYS A 287 11.36 -3.89 -6.22
C LYS A 287 10.46 -3.68 -7.42
N SER A 288 10.57 -2.51 -8.06
CA SER A 288 9.79 -2.14 -9.24
C SER A 288 10.43 -2.59 -10.55
N THR A 289 9.68 -2.46 -11.64
CA THR A 289 10.18 -2.65 -13.02
C THR A 289 10.93 -1.45 -13.59
N ILE A 290 10.80 -0.29 -12.95
CA ILE A 290 11.37 0.99 -13.37
C ILE A 290 12.89 0.91 -13.41
N ASP A 291 13.46 1.50 -14.44
CA ASP A 291 14.89 1.70 -14.61
C ASP A 291 15.20 3.17 -14.30
N LEU A 292 15.81 3.45 -13.15
CA LEU A 292 16.03 4.83 -12.70
C LEU A 292 16.96 5.60 -13.65
N GLY A 293 17.93 4.90 -14.24
CA GLY A 293 18.82 5.47 -15.24
C GLY A 293 18.04 5.88 -16.48
N LEU A 294 17.17 5.03 -17.00
CA LEU A 294 16.36 5.35 -18.18
C LEU A 294 15.35 6.44 -17.86
N GLN A 295 14.66 6.35 -16.72
CA GLN A 295 13.70 7.33 -16.25
C GLN A 295 14.30 8.74 -16.23
N THR A 296 15.53 8.88 -15.72
CA THR A 296 16.26 10.16 -15.69
C THR A 296 16.50 10.68 -17.11
N GLN A 297 16.96 9.84 -18.04
CA GLN A 297 17.18 10.24 -19.43
C GLN A 297 15.88 10.63 -20.14
N ILE A 298 14.77 9.92 -19.88
CA ILE A 298 13.46 10.28 -20.44
C ILE A 298 12.99 11.62 -19.88
N ALA A 299 13.14 11.86 -18.58
CA ALA A 299 12.80 13.14 -17.96
C ALA A 299 13.59 14.30 -18.60
N GLU A 300 14.92 14.16 -18.76
CA GLU A 300 15.75 15.15 -19.44
C GLU A 300 15.31 15.39 -20.89
N ILE A 301 15.06 14.33 -21.66
CA ILE A 301 14.59 14.43 -23.05
C ILE A 301 13.26 15.18 -23.13
N VAL A 302 12.33 14.90 -22.21
CA VAL A 302 11.01 15.53 -22.20
C VAL A 302 11.11 16.98 -21.74
N GLN A 303 11.87 17.29 -20.69
CA GLN A 303 12.06 18.67 -20.22
C GLN A 303 12.72 19.54 -21.29
N GLU A 304 13.74 19.04 -21.99
CA GLU A 304 14.32 19.74 -23.14
C GLU A 304 13.31 19.93 -24.27
N PHE A 305 12.48 18.91 -24.54
CA PHE A 305 11.41 19.01 -25.52
C PHE A 305 10.38 20.08 -25.14
N GLU A 306 9.93 20.12 -23.88
CA GLU A 306 9.02 21.14 -23.33
C GLU A 306 9.63 22.55 -23.36
N ALA A 307 10.95 22.68 -23.26
CA ALA A 307 11.65 23.96 -23.39
C ALA A 307 11.77 24.42 -24.85
N ASP A 308 12.06 23.49 -25.76
CA ASP A 308 12.25 23.75 -27.20
C ASP A 308 10.93 23.93 -27.95
N THR A 309 9.87 23.27 -27.49
CA THR A 309 8.55 23.28 -28.09
C THR A 309 7.57 23.79 -27.05
N LYS A 310 6.73 24.79 -27.38
CA LYS A 310 5.74 25.39 -26.46
C LYS A 310 4.60 24.40 -26.10
N VAL A 311 4.97 23.23 -25.58
CA VAL A 311 4.09 22.15 -25.17
C VAL A 311 3.47 22.51 -23.82
N GLN A 312 2.16 22.34 -23.72
CA GLN A 312 1.42 22.58 -22.48
C GLN A 312 1.40 21.33 -21.59
N ASP A 313 1.31 20.15 -22.20
CA ASP A 313 1.14 18.88 -21.49
C ASP A 313 1.73 17.75 -22.35
N ILE A 314 2.39 16.81 -21.70
CA ILE A 314 3.05 15.66 -22.33
C ILE A 314 3.04 14.47 -21.39
N ALA A 315 2.84 13.29 -21.99
CA ALA A 315 2.92 12.02 -21.30
C ALA A 315 3.71 11.02 -22.14
N VAL A 316 4.63 10.31 -21.52
CA VAL A 316 5.51 9.32 -22.15
C VAL A 316 5.49 8.03 -21.35
N VAL A 317 5.41 6.89 -22.04
CA VAL A 317 5.49 5.55 -21.46
C VAL A 317 6.49 4.71 -22.27
N VAL A 318 7.38 4.00 -21.57
CA VAL A 318 8.32 3.05 -22.16
C VAL A 318 8.14 1.68 -21.52
N LEU A 319 7.81 0.69 -22.35
CA LEU A 319 7.67 -0.72 -21.97
C LEU A 319 8.81 -1.54 -22.60
N ASP A 320 9.23 -2.62 -21.93
CA ASP A 320 10.22 -3.56 -22.49
C ASP A 320 9.60 -4.60 -23.44
N ASP A 321 10.20 -5.78 -23.61
CA ASP A 321 9.71 -6.90 -24.44
C ASP A 321 8.66 -7.78 -23.73
N ARG A 322 8.35 -7.49 -22.46
CA ARG A 322 7.42 -8.27 -21.64
C ARG A 322 6.36 -7.40 -20.93
N ASN A 323 6.16 -6.17 -21.39
CA ASN A 323 5.31 -5.15 -20.77
C ASN A 323 5.69 -4.77 -19.33
N GLN A 324 6.97 -4.88 -18.98
CA GLN A 324 7.47 -4.21 -17.78
C GLN A 324 7.57 -2.71 -18.06
N LEU A 325 6.97 -1.89 -17.18
CA LEU A 325 7.12 -0.44 -17.24
C LEU A 325 8.56 -0.06 -16.90
N ARG A 326 9.31 0.47 -17.86
CA ARG A 326 10.73 0.87 -17.68
C ARG A 326 10.88 2.33 -17.30
N ALA A 327 10.08 3.19 -17.90
CA ALA A 327 10.05 4.61 -17.61
C ALA A 327 8.66 5.18 -17.91
N ALA A 328 8.24 6.18 -17.14
CA ALA A 328 7.00 6.92 -17.38
C ALA A 328 7.13 8.37 -16.89
N TYR A 329 6.65 9.33 -17.67
CA TYR A 329 6.73 10.75 -17.34
C TYR A 329 5.45 11.48 -17.74
N ALA A 330 4.87 12.29 -16.83
CA ALA A 330 3.83 13.28 -17.15
C ALA A 330 4.14 14.62 -16.51
N SER A 331 3.85 15.71 -17.23
CA SER A 331 4.05 17.07 -16.70
C SER A 331 2.91 17.57 -15.81
N GLN A 332 1.63 17.27 -16.10
CA GLN A 332 0.49 17.77 -15.32
C GLN A 332 -0.21 16.71 -14.42
N GLN A 333 0.49 15.61 -14.09
CA GLN A 333 0.13 14.52 -13.15
C GLN A 333 -0.77 13.38 -13.65
N SER A 334 -1.51 13.51 -14.74
CA SER A 334 -2.38 12.41 -15.22
C SER A 334 -1.81 11.67 -16.43
N LEU A 335 -0.94 10.68 -16.18
CA LEU A 335 -0.47 9.74 -17.21
C LEU A 335 -1.57 8.78 -17.70
N PHE A 336 -2.62 8.58 -16.91
CA PHE A 336 -3.51 7.41 -17.03
C PHE A 336 -5.00 7.75 -17.15
N GLU A 337 -5.42 9.00 -16.95
CA GLU A 337 -6.85 9.36 -16.99
C GLU A 337 -7.20 10.29 -18.15
N ARG A 338 -6.22 10.91 -18.84
CA ARG A 338 -6.55 11.76 -19.98
C ARG A 338 -6.95 10.88 -21.16
N ASN A 339 -8.26 10.85 -21.36
CA ASN A 339 -8.92 10.08 -22.38
C ASN A 339 -8.53 10.59 -23.78
N LEU A 340 -7.87 9.75 -24.59
CA LEU A 340 -7.59 10.08 -26.00
C LEU A 340 -8.85 9.98 -26.89
N SER A 341 -10.04 9.68 -26.37
CA SER A 341 -11.26 9.54 -27.17
C SER A 341 -11.89 10.84 -27.65
N ASP A 342 -11.50 11.98 -27.08
CA ASP A 342 -11.78 13.27 -27.70
C ASP A 342 -11.07 13.40 -29.06
N ILE A 343 -10.04 12.58 -29.29
CA ILE A 343 -9.37 12.41 -30.58
C ILE A 343 -10.19 11.39 -31.38
N ARG A 344 -11.20 11.88 -32.11
CA ARG A 344 -11.98 11.12 -33.13
C ARG A 344 -11.11 10.41 -34.18
N THR A 345 -9.80 10.65 -34.17
CA THR A 345 -8.79 9.98 -34.99
C THR A 345 -8.48 8.54 -34.53
N VAL A 346 -8.94 8.10 -33.34
CA VAL A 346 -8.82 6.69 -32.93
C VAL A 346 -9.67 5.75 -33.81
N ASP A 347 -10.84 6.18 -34.26
CA ASP A 347 -11.62 5.44 -35.28
C ASP A 347 -10.93 5.48 -36.66
N GLN A 348 -10.08 6.48 -36.90
CA GLN A 348 -9.28 6.60 -38.13
C GLN A 348 -7.88 5.95 -38.01
N LEU A 349 -7.55 5.39 -36.84
CA LEU A 349 -6.21 4.94 -36.44
C LEU A 349 -5.67 3.81 -37.33
N MET A 350 -6.57 3.14 -38.07
CA MET A 350 -6.25 2.00 -38.92
C MET A 350 -6.89 2.03 -40.32
N GLY A 351 -7.53 3.13 -40.76
CA GLY A 351 -7.98 3.36 -42.15
C GLY A 351 -8.99 2.36 -42.78
N GLN A 352 -9.26 1.24 -42.13
CA GLN A 352 -10.21 0.17 -42.39
C GLN A 352 -10.51 -0.48 -41.03
N PRO A 353 -11.72 -1.04 -40.81
CA PRO A 353 -11.98 -1.88 -39.65
C PRO A 353 -11.10 -3.13 -39.78
N ILE A 354 -9.93 -3.12 -39.13
CA ILE A 354 -9.26 -4.37 -38.82
C ILE A 354 -10.16 -4.99 -37.75
N GLU A 355 -10.80 -6.12 -38.05
CA GLU A 355 -11.58 -6.91 -37.10
C GLU A 355 -10.64 -7.41 -35.98
N PHE A 356 -10.28 -6.53 -35.05
CA PHE A 356 -9.78 -6.91 -33.74
C PHE A 356 -10.98 -7.11 -32.83
N ASP A 357 -11.73 -8.19 -33.07
CA ASP A 357 -12.75 -8.72 -32.14
C ASP A 357 -12.12 -9.24 -30.82
N LEU A 358 -10.82 -9.01 -30.64
CA LEU A 358 -9.97 -9.51 -29.55
C LEU A 358 -9.76 -8.49 -28.42
N VAL A 359 -10.01 -7.21 -28.67
CA VAL A 359 -9.91 -6.16 -27.66
C VAL A 359 -11.14 -5.28 -27.82
N ALA A 360 -12.11 -5.42 -26.93
CA ALA A 360 -13.14 -4.41 -26.76
C ALA A 360 -12.43 -3.09 -26.43
N LEU A 361 -12.23 -2.25 -27.44
CA LEU A 361 -11.73 -0.90 -27.25
C LEU A 361 -12.85 -0.17 -26.53
N SER A 362 -12.66 0.07 -25.23
CA SER A 362 -13.43 1.08 -24.53
C SER A 362 -13.27 2.41 -25.28
N ASP A 363 -14.27 3.29 -25.19
CA ASP A 363 -14.19 4.69 -25.63
C ASP A 363 -13.13 5.51 -24.83
N GLU A 364 -12.14 4.85 -24.22
CA GLU A 364 -11.06 5.46 -23.48
C GLU A 364 -9.72 4.78 -23.80
N ILE A 365 -8.84 5.43 -24.59
CA ILE A 365 -7.48 4.97 -24.83
C ILE A 365 -6.52 5.85 -24.04
N THR A 366 -5.71 5.24 -23.17
CA THR A 366 -4.63 5.89 -22.42
C THR A 366 -3.28 5.71 -23.12
N VAL A 367 -2.25 6.46 -22.72
CA VAL A 367 -0.88 6.33 -23.26
C VAL A 367 -0.32 4.95 -23.01
N LEU A 368 -0.58 4.40 -21.82
CA LEU A 368 -0.20 3.05 -21.47
C LEU A 368 -0.90 2.05 -22.38
N ARG A 369 -2.22 2.19 -22.59
CA ARG A 369 -2.98 1.30 -23.46
C ARG A 369 -2.50 1.36 -24.91
N LEU A 370 -2.16 2.55 -25.39
CA LEU A 370 -1.54 2.75 -26.70
C LEU A 370 -0.20 1.99 -26.80
N GLY A 371 0.61 2.03 -25.75
CA GLY A 371 1.85 1.26 -25.65
C GLY A 371 1.59 -0.25 -25.63
N GLU A 372 0.64 -0.74 -24.84
CA GLU A 372 0.27 -2.15 -24.79
C GLU A 372 -0.17 -2.67 -26.16
N LEU A 373 -1.01 -1.91 -26.89
CA LEU A 373 -1.45 -2.27 -28.24
C LEU A 373 -0.27 -2.35 -29.22
N HIS A 374 0.63 -1.37 -29.21
CA HIS A 374 1.81 -1.39 -30.08
C HIS A 374 2.82 -2.48 -29.68
N SER A 375 2.82 -2.92 -28.42
CA SER A 375 3.67 -4.00 -27.94
C SER A 375 3.36 -5.35 -28.62
N ILE A 376 2.10 -5.58 -29.00
CA ILE A 376 1.67 -6.76 -29.76
C ILE A 376 2.40 -6.82 -31.11
N LEU A 377 2.63 -5.65 -31.72
CA LEU A 377 3.29 -5.52 -33.03
C LEU A 377 4.79 -5.83 -32.97
N GLY A 378 5.45 -5.43 -31.89
CA GLY A 378 6.88 -5.70 -31.67
C GLY A 378 7.18 -7.16 -31.33
N ARG A 379 6.15 -7.96 -30.99
CA ARG A 379 6.31 -9.27 -30.34
C ARG A 379 5.57 -10.40 -31.04
N ASN A 380 5.41 -10.30 -32.36
CA ASN A 380 4.78 -11.33 -33.18
C ASN A 380 3.38 -11.74 -32.65
N GLY A 381 2.58 -10.77 -32.17
CA GLY A 381 1.21 -11.05 -31.74
C GLY A 381 1.03 -11.46 -30.28
N ARG A 382 2.07 -11.40 -29.45
CA ARG A 382 1.97 -11.65 -28.00
C ARG A 382 1.74 -10.37 -27.21
N SER A 383 0.71 -10.39 -26.38
CA SER A 383 0.41 -9.36 -25.38
C SER A 383 0.66 -9.89 -23.97
N TYR A 384 1.28 -9.06 -23.13
CA TYR A 384 1.55 -9.36 -21.72
C TYR A 384 0.80 -8.37 -20.83
N ALA A 385 0.45 -8.78 -19.62
CA ALA A 385 -0.04 -7.82 -18.62
C ALA A 385 1.06 -6.81 -18.29
N THR A 386 0.72 -5.53 -18.19
CA THR A 386 1.67 -4.52 -17.75
C THR A 386 2.03 -4.74 -16.29
N GLU A 387 3.32 -4.88 -16.02
CA GLU A 387 3.84 -5.15 -14.69
C GLU A 387 4.66 -3.96 -14.16
N LEU A 388 4.32 -3.50 -12.96
CA LEU A 388 5.01 -2.41 -12.27
C LEU A 388 5.92 -2.92 -11.14
N ILE A 389 5.65 -4.12 -10.63
CA ILE A 389 6.32 -4.69 -9.46
C ILE A 389 6.99 -6.01 -9.86
N LEU A 390 8.27 -6.18 -9.52
CA LEU A 390 9.02 -7.43 -9.74
C LEU A 390 8.98 -8.34 -8.52
N GLU A 391 9.11 -7.77 -7.34
CA GLU A 391 9.23 -8.50 -6.08
C GLU A 391 8.77 -7.62 -4.93
N THR A 392 8.03 -8.20 -3.99
CA THR A 392 7.72 -7.58 -2.70
C THR A 392 8.28 -8.45 -1.59
N ARG A 393 8.95 -7.83 -0.62
CA ARG A 393 9.52 -8.50 0.57
C ARG A 393 8.92 -7.93 1.84
N ASP A 394 8.93 -8.72 2.90
CA ASP A 394 8.57 -8.27 4.25
C ASP A 394 9.76 -7.59 4.95
N GLN A 395 9.52 -7.06 6.15
CA GLN A 395 10.55 -6.44 7.00
C GLN A 395 11.68 -7.40 7.43
N LEU A 396 11.48 -8.72 7.31
CA LEU A 396 12.48 -9.74 7.63
C LEU A 396 13.30 -10.13 6.38
N GLY A 397 13.03 -9.50 5.23
CA GLY A 397 13.67 -9.79 3.95
C GLY A 397 13.15 -11.06 3.26
N GLN A 398 12.05 -11.65 3.75
CA GLN A 398 11.42 -12.78 3.09
C GLN A 398 10.57 -12.30 1.92
N THR A 399 10.71 -12.96 0.78
CA THR A 399 9.88 -12.68 -0.40
C THR A 399 8.43 -13.03 -0.10
N ILE A 400 7.56 -12.02 -0.10
CA ILE A 400 6.10 -12.17 0.00
C ILE A 400 5.57 -12.63 -1.36
N ASP A 401 5.90 -11.87 -2.40
CA ASP A 401 5.46 -12.11 -3.77
C ASP A 401 6.61 -11.89 -4.75
N ARG A 402 6.66 -12.72 -5.79
CA ARG A 402 7.50 -12.52 -6.96
C ARG A 402 6.64 -12.56 -8.21
N PHE A 403 6.78 -11.53 -9.02
CA PHE A 403 5.94 -11.33 -10.19
C PHE A 403 6.64 -11.83 -11.44
N SER A 404 5.87 -12.55 -12.25
CA SER A 404 6.30 -13.06 -13.54
C SER A 404 5.33 -12.60 -14.60
N HIS A 405 5.82 -12.39 -15.80
CA HIS A 405 4.99 -11.95 -16.93
C HIS A 405 3.87 -12.94 -17.21
N HIS A 406 2.66 -12.41 -17.27
CA HIS A 406 1.47 -13.16 -17.64
C HIS A 406 1.11 -12.80 -19.09
N ILE A 407 1.08 -13.81 -19.96
CA ILE A 407 0.57 -13.64 -21.33
C ILE A 407 -0.93 -13.42 -21.22
N LEU A 408 -1.40 -12.25 -21.66
CA LEU A 408 -2.83 -11.94 -21.72
C LEU A 408 -3.46 -12.50 -22.99
N MET A 409 -2.69 -12.49 -24.08
CA MET A 409 -3.17 -12.87 -25.39
C MET A 409 -1.98 -13.29 -26.27
N GLU A 410 -2.19 -14.32 -27.07
CA GLU A 410 -1.25 -14.79 -28.09
C GLU A 410 -2.05 -15.01 -29.36
N LEU A 411 -1.76 -14.20 -30.40
CA LEU A 411 -2.27 -14.43 -31.73
C LEU A 411 -1.66 -15.72 -32.29
N ASP A 412 -2.46 -16.49 -33.05
CA ASP A 412 -1.91 -17.58 -33.82
C ASP A 412 -0.97 -17.07 -34.94
N ASP A 413 -0.15 -17.96 -35.49
CA ASP A 413 0.86 -17.59 -36.50
C ASP A 413 0.25 -16.93 -37.74
N GLU A 414 -0.98 -17.32 -38.12
CA GLU A 414 -1.68 -16.77 -39.27
C GLU A 414 -2.21 -15.36 -38.99
N GLN A 415 -2.82 -15.15 -37.81
CA GLN A 415 -3.26 -13.85 -37.32
C GLN A 415 -2.08 -12.90 -37.13
N ALA A 416 -0.99 -13.37 -36.53
CA ALA A 416 0.23 -12.60 -36.35
C ALA A 416 0.88 -12.24 -37.69
N SER A 417 0.91 -13.16 -38.66
CA SER A 417 1.40 -12.88 -40.02
C SER A 417 0.52 -11.86 -40.73
N ARG A 418 -0.81 -12.05 -40.73
CA ARG A 418 -1.75 -11.10 -41.35
C ARG A 418 -1.63 -9.71 -40.74
N MET A 419 -1.53 -9.62 -39.42
CA MET A 419 -1.33 -8.36 -38.71
C MET A 419 0.01 -7.72 -39.10
N ASN A 420 1.10 -8.49 -39.09
CA ASN A 420 2.41 -8.01 -39.49
C ASN A 420 2.45 -7.60 -40.98
N ASP A 421 1.72 -8.29 -41.85
CA ASP A 421 1.60 -7.98 -43.28
C ASP A 421 0.78 -6.71 -43.52
N GLN A 422 -0.36 -6.54 -42.82
CA GLN A 422 -1.12 -5.29 -42.83
C GLN A 422 -0.26 -4.12 -42.34
N LEU A 423 0.51 -4.31 -41.27
CA LEU A 423 1.42 -3.29 -40.73
C LEU A 423 2.61 -3.03 -41.65
N ASN A 424 3.07 -4.06 -42.35
CA ASN A 424 4.09 -3.95 -43.38
C ASN A 424 3.56 -3.20 -44.61
N ASP A 425 2.26 -3.27 -44.89
CA ASP A 425 1.61 -2.46 -45.91
C ASP A 425 1.42 -1.00 -45.43
N PHE A 426 1.17 -0.80 -44.13
CA PHE A 426 1.23 0.50 -43.45
C PHE A 426 2.63 1.14 -43.43
N ARG A 427 3.69 0.44 -43.90
CA ARG A 427 5.04 1.03 -44.12
C ARG A 427 5.01 2.30 -44.97
N PHE A 428 3.90 2.62 -45.64
CA PHE A 428 3.74 3.79 -46.49
C PHE A 428 3.13 5.05 -45.85
N ARG A 429 2.79 5.12 -44.54
CA ARG A 429 2.17 6.34 -43.96
C ARG A 429 2.70 6.87 -42.61
N GLY A 430 3.50 6.11 -41.87
CA GLY A 430 4.07 6.55 -40.57
C GLY A 430 5.59 6.82 -40.61
N PRO A 431 6.15 7.51 -39.60
CA PRO A 431 7.60 7.75 -39.55
C PRO A 431 8.40 6.47 -39.34
N GLN A 432 9.20 6.09 -40.33
CA GLN A 432 10.24 5.08 -40.16
C GLN A 432 11.49 5.73 -39.54
N LEU A 433 11.70 5.47 -38.26
CA LEU A 433 12.99 5.74 -37.62
C LEU A 433 13.94 4.59 -37.93
N VAL A 434 14.50 4.57 -39.13
CA VAL A 434 15.67 3.71 -39.45
C VAL A 434 16.91 4.52 -39.12
N GLU A 435 17.60 4.19 -38.03
CA GLU A 435 18.91 4.78 -37.72
C GLU A 435 20.03 3.95 -38.35
N THR A 436 20.64 4.50 -39.39
CA THR A 436 21.83 3.95 -40.06
C THR A 436 23.05 4.29 -39.23
N ASN A 437 23.27 3.48 -38.18
CA ASN A 437 24.60 3.20 -37.60
C ASN A 437 24.54 2.07 -36.56
N ASN A 438 23.37 1.53 -36.19
CA ASN A 438 23.23 0.35 -35.32
C ASN A 438 21.82 -0.32 -35.37
N GLU A 439 21.18 -0.37 -36.56
CA GLU A 439 19.92 -1.09 -36.89
C GLU A 439 18.83 -1.16 -35.79
N ILE A 440 18.45 -0.04 -35.18
CA ILE A 440 17.18 0.02 -34.42
C ILE A 440 16.05 0.19 -35.45
N VAL A 441 15.29 -0.89 -35.67
CA VAL A 441 14.10 -0.86 -36.53
C VAL A 441 12.88 -0.62 -35.65
N VAL A 442 12.30 0.57 -35.77
CA VAL A 442 11.04 0.93 -35.10
C VAL A 442 9.88 0.84 -36.08
N LYS A 443 8.84 0.11 -35.70
CA LYS A 443 7.55 0.09 -36.37
C LYS A 443 6.55 0.88 -35.52
N GLY A 444 5.96 1.93 -36.05
CA GLY A 444 5.02 2.74 -35.29
C GLY A 444 4.17 3.64 -36.15
N TYR A 445 3.18 4.24 -35.51
CA TYR A 445 2.23 5.16 -36.10
C TYR A 445 2.24 6.48 -35.36
N LEU A 446 2.10 7.56 -36.13
CA LEU A 446 1.99 8.92 -35.62
C LEU A 446 0.61 9.47 -36.01
N GLY A 447 -0.18 9.85 -35.01
CA GLY A 447 -1.42 10.58 -35.22
C GLY A 447 -1.27 12.05 -34.88
N LEU A 448 -1.93 12.89 -35.66
CA LEU A 448 -1.95 14.33 -35.50
C LEU A 448 -3.39 14.82 -35.56
N ASP A 449 -3.77 15.66 -34.61
CA ASP A 449 -4.99 16.46 -34.66
C ASP A 449 -4.59 17.95 -34.65
N PRO A 450 -4.41 18.55 -35.84
CA PRO A 450 -4.02 19.95 -35.95
C PRO A 450 -5.08 20.93 -35.43
N GLN A 451 -6.36 20.53 -35.35
CA GLN A 451 -7.42 21.42 -34.86
C GLN A 451 -7.32 21.60 -33.34
N HIS A 452 -7.05 20.51 -32.63
CA HIS A 452 -6.89 20.51 -31.18
C HIS A 452 -5.42 20.63 -30.73
N GLN A 453 -4.48 20.75 -31.69
CA GLN A 453 -3.04 20.86 -31.44
C GLN A 453 -2.47 19.67 -30.64
N ILE A 454 -3.00 18.47 -30.92
CA ILE A 454 -2.60 17.22 -30.28
C ILE A 454 -1.74 16.40 -31.24
N ALA A 455 -0.67 15.81 -30.72
CA ALA A 455 0.08 14.78 -31.40
C ALA A 455 0.23 13.56 -30.48
N TRP A 456 0.16 12.36 -31.06
CA TRP A 456 0.39 11.11 -30.34
C TRP A 456 1.16 10.13 -31.21
N PHE A 457 1.95 9.29 -30.56
CA PHE A 457 2.77 8.29 -31.20
C PHE A 457 2.70 6.99 -30.42
N GLY A 458 2.61 5.88 -31.15
CA GLY A 458 2.81 4.53 -30.62
C GLY A 458 3.76 3.78 -31.54
N GLY A 459 4.81 3.18 -30.99
CA GLY A 459 5.76 2.41 -31.79
C GLY A 459 6.49 1.37 -30.98
N ALA A 460 6.91 0.30 -31.66
CA ALA A 460 7.65 -0.79 -31.07
C ALA A 460 8.91 -1.12 -31.88
N SER A 461 9.94 -1.49 -31.15
CA SER A 461 11.15 -2.14 -31.63
C SER A 461 11.12 -3.61 -31.18
N ALA A 462 12.18 -4.37 -31.47
CA ALA A 462 12.30 -5.75 -30.98
C ALA A 462 12.35 -5.87 -29.44
N ARG A 463 12.77 -4.82 -28.73
CA ARG A 463 13.01 -4.87 -27.27
C ARG A 463 12.18 -3.89 -26.46
N PHE A 464 11.69 -2.83 -27.07
CA PHE A 464 11.00 -1.76 -26.37
C PHE A 464 9.81 -1.25 -27.17
N THR A 465 8.77 -0.85 -26.44
CA THR A 465 7.64 -0.11 -26.97
C THR A 465 7.61 1.27 -26.32
N VAL A 466 7.39 2.29 -27.14
CA VAL A 466 7.30 3.68 -26.73
C VAL A 466 5.96 4.22 -27.19
N SER A 467 5.25 4.84 -26.25
CA SER A 467 4.04 5.60 -26.54
C SER A 467 4.09 6.96 -25.86
N PHE A 468 3.59 7.98 -26.55
CA PHE A 468 3.45 9.31 -25.98
C PHE A 468 2.31 10.08 -26.63
N TRP A 469 1.87 11.13 -25.95
CA TRP A 469 1.12 12.21 -26.55
C TRP A 469 1.53 13.54 -25.94
N PHE A 470 1.27 14.63 -26.65
CA PHE A 470 1.45 15.97 -26.14
C PHE A 470 0.45 16.94 -26.79
N THR A 471 0.16 18.03 -26.08
CA THR A 471 -0.60 19.17 -26.57
C THR A 471 0.29 20.40 -26.66
N THR A 472 0.20 21.15 -27.75
CA THR A 472 0.85 22.46 -27.88
C THR A 472 -0.16 23.59 -27.66
N GLN A 473 0.31 24.83 -27.42
CA GLN A 473 -0.60 25.96 -27.25
C GLN A 473 -1.52 26.12 -28.46
N THR A 474 -2.83 26.12 -28.22
CA THR A 474 -3.79 26.64 -29.20
C THR A 474 -3.54 28.14 -29.36
N GLY A 475 -3.47 28.60 -30.61
CA GLY A 475 -3.26 30.02 -30.91
C GLY A 475 -4.18 30.91 -30.07
N SER A 476 -3.63 32.00 -29.55
CA SER A 476 -4.37 32.98 -28.72
C SER A 476 -5.73 33.33 -29.33
N LEU A 477 -6.79 33.39 -28.50
CA LEU A 477 -8.13 33.84 -28.90
C LEU A 477 -8.13 35.27 -29.48
N ASP A 478 -7.08 36.05 -29.24
CA ASP A 478 -6.86 37.38 -29.82
C ASP A 478 -6.18 37.35 -31.20
N GLY A 479 -5.91 36.16 -31.77
CA GLY A 479 -5.36 36.00 -33.12
C GLY A 479 -3.87 36.36 -33.29
N THR A 480 -3.13 36.48 -32.19
CA THR A 480 -1.74 36.94 -32.19
C THR A 480 -0.69 35.83 -32.36
N GLU A 481 -1.06 34.56 -32.19
CA GLU A 481 -0.18 33.40 -32.41
C GLU A 481 -0.86 32.39 -33.34
N GLU A 482 -0.23 32.04 -34.45
CA GLU A 482 -0.74 31.01 -35.38
C GLU A 482 -0.52 29.60 -34.79
N PRO A 483 -1.51 28.70 -34.91
CA PRO A 483 -1.36 27.30 -34.50
C PRO A 483 -0.22 26.61 -35.26
N GLN A 484 0.44 25.65 -34.62
CA GLN A 484 1.54 24.93 -35.29
C GLN A 484 1.02 24.18 -36.52
N SER A 485 1.82 24.21 -37.59
CA SER A 485 1.53 23.44 -38.80
C SER A 485 1.62 21.94 -38.52
N SER A 486 0.81 21.14 -39.21
CA SER A 486 0.87 19.67 -39.15
C SER A 486 2.27 19.13 -39.49
N SER A 487 3.03 19.83 -40.33
CA SER A 487 4.41 19.48 -40.66
C SER A 487 5.41 19.76 -39.53
N SER A 488 5.15 20.75 -38.66
CA SER A 488 5.98 21.00 -37.47
C SER A 488 5.74 19.94 -36.41
N LEU A 489 4.47 19.73 -36.04
CA LEU A 489 4.05 18.71 -35.07
C LEU A 489 4.57 17.32 -35.46
N ARG A 490 4.54 17.00 -36.77
CA ARG A 490 5.12 15.76 -37.30
C ARG A 490 6.61 15.64 -37.00
N ARG A 491 7.40 16.64 -37.40
CA ARG A 491 8.87 16.63 -37.21
C ARG A 491 9.27 16.59 -35.74
N GLU A 492 8.54 17.30 -34.89
CA GLU A 492 8.76 17.35 -33.44
C GLU A 492 8.48 15.98 -32.80
N SER A 493 7.37 15.35 -33.16
CA SER A 493 7.03 14.00 -32.70
C SER A 493 8.05 12.96 -33.15
N GLU A 494 8.49 13.01 -34.42
CA GLU A 494 9.52 12.13 -34.97
C GLU A 494 10.86 12.28 -34.24
N ARG A 495 11.24 13.53 -33.93
CA ARG A 495 12.45 13.84 -33.17
C ARG A 495 12.36 13.28 -31.75
N LEU A 496 11.24 13.49 -31.06
CA LEU A 496 11.02 12.98 -29.71
C LEU A 496 11.08 11.45 -29.67
N ALA A 497 10.34 10.78 -30.57
CA ALA A 497 10.35 9.32 -30.69
C ALA A 497 11.77 8.77 -30.89
N ARG A 498 12.56 9.39 -31.79
CA ARG A 498 13.96 9.00 -32.03
C ARG A 498 14.80 9.06 -30.77
N ARG A 499 14.72 10.19 -30.05
CA ARG A 499 15.50 10.42 -28.83
C ARG A 499 15.17 9.38 -27.76
N ILE A 500 13.89 9.10 -27.55
CA ILE A 500 13.43 8.11 -26.56
C ILE A 500 13.91 6.70 -26.93
N PHE A 501 13.72 6.26 -28.17
CA PHE A 501 14.19 4.92 -28.58
C PHE A 501 15.71 4.75 -28.47
N ASN A 502 16.46 5.80 -28.81
CA ASN A 502 17.92 5.78 -28.69
C ASN A 502 18.35 5.70 -27.21
N ALA A 503 17.69 6.44 -26.31
CA ALA A 503 17.93 6.33 -24.88
C ALA A 503 17.63 4.91 -24.36
N SER A 504 16.47 4.33 -24.73
CA SER A 504 16.07 2.98 -24.31
C SER A 504 17.06 1.89 -24.73
N HIS A 505 17.68 1.99 -25.91
CA HIS A 505 18.64 0.99 -26.39
C HIS A 505 20.09 1.24 -25.95
N LYS A 506 20.41 2.45 -25.46
CA LYS A 506 21.77 2.79 -25.02
C LYS A 506 22.15 2.15 -23.67
N GLN A 507 21.16 1.80 -22.86
CA GLN A 507 21.35 1.27 -21.51
C GLN A 507 21.32 -0.26 -21.40
N THR A 508 21.09 -0.98 -22.50
CA THR A 508 20.94 -2.45 -22.48
C THR A 508 22.23 -3.23 -22.66
#